data_AF-Q7P2H2-F1
#
_entry.id   AF-Q7P2H2-F1
#
_cell.length_a   1.000
_cell.length_b   1.000
_cell.length_c   1.000
_cell.angle_alpha   90.00
_cell.angle_beta   90.00
_cell.angle_gamma   90.00
#
_symmetry.space_group_name_H-M   'P 1'
#
loop_
_entity.id
_entity.type
_entity.pdbx_description
1 polymer ?
#
loop_
_entity_poly.entity_id
_entity_poly.type
_entity_poly.pdbx_seq_one_letter_code
_entity_poly.pdbx_strand_id
1 'polypeptide(L)'
;MQNVAETYVVFAVTTPDIGTKGISAFIVEKGWEGFTFGDHYDKLGIRSSSTCQLLFNNVKVPKENLLGKEGDGFKIAMSTLDGGRIGIAAQALGIAQGAFEHALEYAKEREQFGKPIAFQQAISFKLADMATKIRTARFLIYSAAELKEHHEPYGMESAMAKQYASDIALEVVNDALQIFGGAGYLKGMEVERAYRDAKITTIYEGTNEIQRVVIAAHLIGKPPKTDVPGLVKKKKGPVTGPRKNIIFKDGSAKEKVAALVAALKADGYDFTVGIPLDTPIGKSERVVSAGKGIGDKKNMKLIENLAKQAGASIGSSRPVAETLQYVPLDRYVGMSGQKFVGNLYIACGISGALQHLKGIKDATTIVAINTNANAPIFKNADYGIVGDLAEILPLLTKELDNGEAKKDAPPMKKMKRVIPRVVYSPHVYVCSGCGHEYNPDLGDEDSDIKPGTRFKDLPEDWTCPDCGDPKSGYIDAKK
;
A
#
# COMPACT_ATOMS: atom_id res chain seq x y z
N MET A 1 -15.27 1.42 -16.89
CA MET A 1 -16.13 0.97 -15.78
C MET A 1 -15.26 0.81 -14.55
N GLN A 2 -15.29 1.77 -13.61
CA GLN A 2 -14.66 1.60 -12.28
C GLN A 2 -15.76 1.30 -11.27
N ASN A 3 -15.45 0.52 -10.23
CA ASN A 3 -16.32 0.26 -9.07
C ASN A 3 -17.70 -0.32 -9.41
N VAL A 4 -17.69 -1.52 -9.99
CA VAL A 4 -18.88 -2.25 -10.44
C VAL A 4 -19.57 -3.07 -9.34
N ALA A 5 -18.95 -3.23 -8.17
CA ALA A 5 -19.55 -3.95 -7.05
C ALA A 5 -20.44 -3.02 -6.22
N GLU A 6 -21.61 -3.50 -5.84
CA GLU A 6 -22.55 -2.79 -4.95
C GLU A 6 -22.43 -3.28 -3.50
N THR A 7 -21.96 -4.51 -3.30
CA THR A 7 -21.81 -5.17 -1.99
C THR A 7 -20.39 -5.71 -1.81
N TYR A 8 -19.84 -5.57 -0.61
CA TYR A 8 -18.47 -5.93 -0.26
C TYR A 8 -18.47 -6.81 0.99
N VAL A 9 -17.77 -7.94 0.91
CA VAL A 9 -17.44 -8.76 2.11
C VAL A 9 -16.10 -8.28 2.64
N VAL A 10 -16.11 -7.65 3.81
CA VAL A 10 -14.95 -7.01 4.43
C VAL A 10 -14.55 -7.79 5.68
N PHE A 11 -13.27 -8.09 5.81
CA PHE A 11 -12.71 -8.73 7.00
C PHE A 11 -11.98 -7.67 7.83
N ALA A 12 -12.39 -7.48 9.09
CA ALA A 12 -11.86 -6.48 10.00
C ALA A 12 -11.55 -7.07 11.37
N VAL A 13 -10.58 -6.51 12.07
CA VAL A 13 -10.25 -6.89 13.45
C VAL A 13 -11.27 -6.25 14.38
N THR A 14 -12.05 -7.07 15.09
CA THR A 14 -12.98 -6.62 16.14
C THR A 14 -12.38 -6.73 17.53
N THR A 15 -11.48 -7.70 17.73
CA THR A 15 -10.75 -7.88 18.98
C THR A 15 -9.25 -7.89 18.69
N PRO A 16 -8.53 -6.80 18.99
CA PRO A 16 -7.09 -6.74 18.82
C PRO A 16 -6.35 -7.85 19.60
N ASP A 17 -5.12 -8.13 19.17
CA ASP A 17 -4.11 -8.92 19.91
C ASP A 17 -4.41 -10.40 20.20
N ILE A 18 -5.58 -10.92 19.81
CA ILE A 18 -5.90 -12.37 19.90
C ILE A 18 -5.68 -13.14 18.58
N GLY A 19 -4.95 -12.53 17.65
CA GLY A 19 -4.58 -13.12 16.37
C GLY A 19 -5.76 -13.34 15.43
N THR A 20 -5.79 -14.46 14.71
CA THR A 20 -6.81 -14.73 13.69
C THR A 20 -8.22 -14.88 14.25
N LYS A 21 -8.36 -15.18 15.55
CA LYS A 21 -9.66 -15.26 16.25
C LYS A 21 -10.30 -13.89 16.49
N GLY A 22 -9.54 -12.80 16.36
CA GLY A 22 -10.04 -11.44 16.52
C GLY A 22 -10.61 -10.83 15.24
N ILE A 23 -10.70 -11.61 14.16
CA ILE A 23 -11.14 -11.14 12.84
C ILE A 23 -12.61 -11.54 12.64
N SER A 24 -13.44 -10.58 12.25
CA SER A 24 -14.84 -10.77 11.88
C SER A 24 -15.08 -10.39 10.42
N ALA A 25 -16.14 -10.92 9.81
CA ALA A 25 -16.54 -10.62 8.44
C ALA A 25 -17.81 -9.77 8.41
N PHE A 26 -17.87 -8.78 7.53
CA PHE A 26 -18.97 -7.81 7.45
C PHE A 26 -19.43 -7.64 6.01
N ILE A 27 -20.73 -7.40 5.83
CA ILE A 27 -21.31 -6.95 4.57
C ILE A 27 -21.36 -5.42 4.58
N VAL A 28 -20.66 -4.78 3.64
CA VAL A 28 -20.64 -3.32 3.48
C VAL A 28 -21.16 -2.97 2.10
N GLU A 29 -22.03 -1.98 2.00
CA GLU A 29 -22.60 -1.55 0.73
C GLU A 29 -21.96 -0.27 0.21
N LYS A 30 -21.90 -0.17 -1.11
CA LYS A 30 -21.45 1.03 -1.80
C LYS A 30 -22.36 2.21 -1.48
N GLY A 31 -21.76 3.37 -1.25
CA GLY A 31 -22.48 4.61 -0.97
C GLY A 31 -22.69 4.88 0.52
N TRP A 32 -22.34 3.95 1.41
CA TRP A 32 -22.33 4.23 2.86
C TRP A 32 -21.35 5.35 3.21
N GLU A 33 -21.73 6.19 4.17
CA GLU A 33 -20.93 7.32 4.62
C GLU A 33 -19.54 6.83 5.09
N GLY A 34 -18.50 7.49 4.61
CA GLY A 34 -17.12 7.14 4.92
C GLY A 34 -16.53 5.98 4.12
N PHE A 35 -17.33 5.26 3.32
CA PHE A 35 -16.84 4.17 2.47
C PHE A 35 -16.58 4.67 1.05
N THR A 36 -15.30 4.77 0.68
CA THR A 36 -14.86 5.35 -0.60
C THR A 36 -13.83 4.46 -1.28
N PHE A 37 -13.48 4.79 -2.52
CA PHE A 37 -12.62 3.97 -3.36
C PHE A 37 -11.40 4.77 -3.80
N GLY A 38 -10.24 4.10 -3.82
CA GLY A 38 -9.06 4.61 -4.51
C GLY A 38 -9.20 4.51 -6.03
N ASP A 39 -8.19 5.02 -6.72
CA ASP A 39 -8.12 4.89 -8.17
C ASP A 39 -7.95 3.44 -8.63
N HIS A 40 -8.44 3.16 -9.84
CA HIS A 40 -8.15 1.91 -10.52
C HIS A 40 -6.65 1.78 -10.87
N TYR A 41 -6.07 0.63 -10.54
CA TYR A 41 -4.67 0.32 -10.83
C TYR A 41 -4.47 -0.08 -12.30
N ASP A 42 -3.49 0.54 -12.97
CA ASP A 42 -2.99 0.08 -14.27
C ASP A 42 -2.10 -1.16 -14.07
N LYS A 43 -2.60 -2.31 -14.49
CA LYS A 43 -2.00 -3.64 -14.25
C LYS A 43 -1.33 -4.20 -15.51
N LEU A 44 -0.42 -5.14 -15.30
CA LEU A 44 0.21 -5.93 -16.37
C LEU A 44 -0.84 -6.72 -17.20
N GLY A 45 -1.60 -7.57 -16.51
CA GLY A 45 -2.64 -8.43 -17.10
C GLY A 45 -4.00 -8.22 -16.44
N ILE A 46 -5.00 -8.98 -16.89
CA ILE A 46 -6.41 -8.94 -16.48
C ILE A 46 -6.93 -7.50 -16.40
N ARG A 47 -6.56 -6.70 -17.41
CA ARG A 47 -6.72 -5.23 -17.42
C ARG A 47 -8.18 -4.78 -17.43
N SER A 48 -9.10 -5.65 -17.88
CA SER A 48 -10.54 -5.42 -17.82
C SER A 48 -11.12 -5.59 -16.41
N SER A 49 -10.45 -6.32 -15.52
CA SER A 49 -10.89 -6.52 -14.14
C SER A 49 -10.57 -5.31 -13.28
N SER A 50 -11.58 -4.76 -12.58
CA SER A 50 -11.40 -3.60 -11.69
C SER A 50 -10.57 -3.96 -10.46
N THR A 51 -9.52 -3.19 -10.16
CA THR A 51 -8.72 -3.35 -8.93
C THR A 51 -8.41 -1.97 -8.38
N CYS A 52 -8.82 -1.71 -7.15
CA CYS A 52 -8.60 -0.45 -6.46
C CYS A 52 -8.47 -0.69 -4.95
N GLN A 53 -8.08 0.35 -4.20
CA GLN A 53 -8.15 0.31 -2.75
C GLN A 53 -9.57 0.59 -2.26
N LEU A 54 -9.95 -0.08 -1.19
CA LEU A 54 -11.13 0.24 -0.40
C LEU A 54 -10.70 1.14 0.77
N LEU A 55 -11.38 2.27 0.93
CA LEU A 55 -11.06 3.27 1.95
C LEU A 55 -12.24 3.35 2.92
N PHE A 56 -11.95 3.10 4.20
CA PHE A 56 -12.93 3.13 5.28
C PHE A 56 -12.58 4.28 6.23
N ASN A 57 -13.45 5.28 6.33
CA ASN A 57 -13.31 6.41 7.24
C ASN A 57 -14.53 6.50 8.16
N ASN A 58 -14.42 5.93 9.37
CA ASN A 58 -15.50 5.90 10.36
C ASN A 58 -16.83 5.35 9.80
N VAL A 59 -16.74 4.32 8.94
CA VAL A 59 -17.91 3.65 8.35
C VAL A 59 -18.70 2.97 9.47
N LYS A 60 -19.98 3.36 9.60
CA LYS A 60 -20.89 2.73 10.57
C LYS A 60 -21.48 1.47 9.94
N VAL A 61 -21.19 0.31 10.53
CA VAL A 61 -21.70 -0.99 10.05
C VAL A 61 -22.76 -1.49 11.04
N PRO A 62 -24.01 -1.74 10.59
CA PRO A 62 -25.06 -2.31 11.45
C PRO A 62 -24.68 -3.70 11.97
N LYS A 63 -25.25 -4.09 13.12
CA LYS A 63 -24.92 -5.37 13.78
C LYS A 63 -25.35 -6.57 12.93
N GLU A 64 -26.48 -6.44 12.24
CA GLU A 64 -27.07 -7.43 11.34
C GLU A 64 -26.22 -7.70 10.08
N ASN A 65 -25.27 -6.82 9.76
CA ASN A 65 -24.35 -6.99 8.65
C ASN A 65 -23.11 -7.83 8.99
N LEU A 66 -23.02 -8.32 10.24
CA LEU A 66 -22.03 -9.33 10.62
C LEU A 66 -22.33 -10.65 9.89
N LEU A 67 -21.38 -11.10 9.06
CA LEU A 67 -21.45 -12.36 8.35
C LEU A 67 -20.85 -13.47 9.23
N GLY A 68 -21.70 -14.35 9.75
CA GLY A 68 -21.31 -15.39 10.71
C GLY A 68 -21.34 -14.89 12.15
N LYS A 69 -20.46 -15.41 13.01
CA LYS A 69 -20.30 -14.94 14.39
C LYS A 69 -19.07 -14.03 14.52
N GLU A 70 -19.04 -13.25 15.59
CA GLU A 70 -17.86 -12.47 15.93
C GLU A 70 -16.66 -13.41 16.13
N GLY A 71 -15.54 -13.10 15.48
CA GLY A 71 -14.33 -13.93 15.47
C GLY A 71 -14.29 -15.05 14.43
N ASP A 72 -15.38 -15.30 13.68
CA ASP A 72 -15.41 -16.31 12.60
C ASP A 72 -14.76 -15.83 11.29
N GLY A 73 -14.39 -14.55 11.19
CA GLY A 73 -13.98 -13.92 9.94
C GLY A 73 -12.80 -14.62 9.26
N PHE A 74 -11.78 -15.05 10.02
CA PHE A 74 -10.66 -15.79 9.43
C PHE A 74 -11.08 -17.16 8.89
N LYS A 75 -11.96 -17.88 9.59
CA LYS A 75 -12.49 -19.18 9.14
C LYS A 75 -13.28 -19.01 7.84
N ILE A 76 -14.15 -18.00 7.79
CA ILE A 76 -14.92 -17.67 6.59
C ILE A 76 -13.97 -17.36 5.42
N ALA A 77 -12.99 -16.47 5.63
CA ALA A 77 -12.01 -16.12 4.60
C ALA A 77 -11.27 -17.35 4.06
N MET A 78 -10.80 -18.24 4.94
CA MET A 78 -10.08 -19.45 4.52
C MET A 78 -10.99 -20.40 3.73
N SER A 79 -12.22 -20.65 4.19
CA SER A 79 -13.16 -21.52 3.47
C SER A 79 -13.53 -20.99 2.09
N THR A 80 -13.69 -19.67 1.96
CA THR A 80 -13.94 -19.01 0.66
C THR A 80 -12.74 -19.17 -0.26
N LEU A 81 -11.52 -18.98 0.25
CA LEU A 81 -10.28 -19.11 -0.54
C LEU A 81 -10.01 -20.56 -0.97
N ASP A 82 -10.32 -21.56 -0.15
CA ASP A 82 -10.17 -22.96 -0.56
C ASP A 82 -11.05 -23.25 -1.77
N GLY A 83 -12.30 -22.76 -1.79
CA GLY A 83 -13.17 -22.83 -2.96
C GLY A 83 -12.71 -21.98 -4.14
N GLY A 84 -12.22 -20.76 -3.87
CA GLY A 84 -11.77 -19.80 -4.89
C GLY A 84 -10.53 -20.24 -5.65
N ARG A 85 -9.59 -20.91 -4.97
CA ARG A 85 -8.37 -21.49 -5.56
C ARG A 85 -8.66 -22.48 -6.69
N ILE A 86 -9.73 -23.28 -6.60
CA ILE A 86 -10.18 -24.16 -7.71
C ILE A 86 -10.59 -23.31 -8.92
N GLY A 87 -11.30 -22.21 -8.69
CA GLY A 87 -11.67 -21.24 -9.72
C GLY A 87 -10.46 -20.58 -10.37
N ILE A 88 -9.46 -20.17 -9.59
CA ILE A 88 -8.20 -19.63 -10.11
C ILE A 88 -7.43 -20.68 -10.92
N ALA A 89 -7.41 -21.92 -10.47
CA ALA A 89 -6.78 -23.01 -11.20
C ALA A 89 -7.47 -23.24 -12.56
N ALA A 90 -8.81 -23.22 -12.59
CA ALA A 90 -9.60 -23.31 -13.81
C ALA A 90 -9.36 -22.13 -14.77
N GLN A 91 -9.22 -20.91 -14.23
CA GLN A 91 -8.84 -19.74 -15.02
C GLN A 91 -7.43 -19.90 -15.63
N ALA A 92 -6.45 -20.33 -14.85
CA ALA A 92 -5.10 -20.58 -15.34
C ALA A 92 -5.09 -21.65 -16.45
N LEU A 93 -5.86 -22.73 -16.27
CA LEU A 93 -6.08 -23.76 -17.29
C LEU A 93 -6.67 -23.18 -18.58
N GLY A 94 -7.69 -22.31 -18.48
CA GLY A 94 -8.30 -21.68 -19.65
C GLY A 94 -7.32 -20.78 -20.41
N ILE A 95 -6.52 -19.98 -19.70
CA ILE A 95 -5.47 -19.14 -20.30
C ILE A 95 -4.44 -20.01 -21.03
N ALA A 96 -3.98 -21.09 -20.39
CA ALA A 96 -3.01 -22.02 -20.97
C ALA A 96 -3.56 -22.72 -22.21
N GLN A 97 -4.80 -23.23 -22.13
CA GLN A 97 -5.47 -23.92 -23.24
C GLN A 97 -5.62 -23.01 -24.46
N GLY A 98 -6.13 -21.79 -24.28
CA GLY A 98 -6.31 -20.85 -25.38
C GLY A 98 -4.97 -20.46 -26.04
N ALA A 99 -3.93 -20.21 -25.24
CA ALA A 99 -2.60 -19.91 -25.78
C ALA A 99 -2.01 -21.09 -26.56
N PHE A 100 -2.18 -22.31 -26.05
CA PHE A 100 -1.75 -23.53 -26.74
C PHE A 100 -2.47 -23.73 -28.08
N GLU A 101 -3.79 -23.54 -28.12
CA GLU A 101 -4.60 -23.69 -29.34
C GLU A 101 -4.17 -22.69 -30.42
N HIS A 102 -4.00 -21.42 -30.06
CA HIS A 102 -3.47 -20.41 -30.98
C HIS A 102 -2.05 -20.75 -31.47
N ALA A 103 -1.17 -21.23 -30.60
CA ALA A 103 0.18 -21.64 -30.99
C ALA A 103 0.18 -22.87 -31.90
N LEU A 104 -0.71 -23.82 -31.66
CA LEU A 104 -0.87 -25.02 -32.49
C LEU A 104 -1.36 -24.67 -33.89
N GLU A 105 -2.36 -23.80 -33.99
CA GLU A 105 -2.89 -23.29 -35.27
C GLU A 105 -1.80 -22.55 -36.03
N TYR A 106 -1.17 -21.54 -35.42
CA TYR A 106 -0.09 -20.77 -36.03
C TYR A 106 1.07 -21.65 -36.49
N ALA A 107 1.45 -22.67 -35.70
CA ALA A 107 2.53 -23.57 -36.06
C ALA A 107 2.23 -24.43 -37.30
N LYS A 108 0.95 -24.75 -37.55
CA LYS A 108 0.52 -25.51 -38.72
C LYS A 108 0.44 -24.66 -39.99
N GLU A 109 0.24 -23.36 -39.86
CA GLU A 109 0.13 -22.43 -40.99
C GLU A 109 1.46 -21.76 -41.34
N ARG A 110 2.27 -21.39 -40.34
CA ARG A 110 3.50 -20.66 -40.56
C ARG A 110 4.56 -21.56 -41.19
N GLU A 111 5.03 -21.21 -42.38
CA GLU A 111 6.11 -21.92 -43.04
C GLU A 111 7.48 -21.25 -42.84
N GLN A 112 8.49 -22.06 -42.52
CA GLN A 112 9.90 -21.70 -42.57
C GLN A 112 10.72 -22.91 -43.02
N PHE A 113 11.77 -22.67 -43.80
CA PHE A 113 12.61 -23.73 -44.38
C PHE A 113 11.79 -24.76 -45.19
N GLY A 114 10.79 -24.27 -45.94
CA GLY A 114 10.03 -25.06 -46.92
C GLY A 114 8.94 -25.98 -46.34
N LYS A 115 8.55 -25.82 -45.06
CA LYS A 115 7.43 -26.56 -44.45
C LYS A 115 6.83 -25.80 -43.27
N PRO A 116 5.61 -26.17 -42.82
CA PRO A 116 5.06 -25.65 -41.57
C PRO A 116 5.99 -25.89 -40.38
N ILE A 117 6.11 -24.90 -39.50
CA ILE A 117 7.01 -24.97 -38.34
C ILE A 117 6.60 -26.07 -37.36
N ALA A 118 5.33 -26.50 -37.35
CA ALA A 118 4.86 -27.65 -36.57
C ALA A 118 5.62 -28.95 -36.89
N PHE A 119 6.21 -29.08 -38.09
CA PHE A 119 7.02 -30.24 -38.49
C PHE A 119 8.53 -30.06 -38.24
N GLN A 120 8.91 -29.01 -37.50
CA GLN A 120 10.24 -28.88 -36.93
C GLN A 120 10.24 -29.51 -35.53
N GLN A 121 11.15 -30.44 -35.27
CA GLN A 121 11.11 -31.29 -34.08
C GLN A 121 11.08 -30.49 -32.76
N ALA A 122 11.85 -29.40 -32.68
CA ALA A 122 11.87 -28.54 -31.51
C ALA A 122 10.50 -27.90 -31.20
N ILE A 123 9.70 -27.61 -32.24
CA ILE A 123 8.34 -27.06 -32.09
C ILE A 123 7.35 -28.17 -31.75
N SER A 124 7.43 -29.33 -32.40
CA SER A 124 6.53 -30.46 -32.10
C SER A 124 6.71 -30.98 -30.67
N PHE A 125 7.94 -30.98 -30.14
CA PHE A 125 8.21 -31.31 -28.73
C PHE A 125 7.52 -30.33 -27.78
N LYS A 126 7.62 -29.02 -28.02
CA LYS A 126 6.90 -28.01 -27.22
C LYS A 126 5.39 -28.24 -27.26
N LEU A 127 4.82 -28.51 -28.43
CA LEU A 127 3.39 -28.77 -28.57
C LEU A 127 2.96 -30.02 -27.77
N ALA A 128 3.74 -31.10 -27.82
CA ALA A 128 3.47 -32.32 -27.07
C ALA A 128 3.56 -32.11 -25.54
N ASP A 129 4.59 -31.40 -25.08
CA ASP A 129 4.80 -31.10 -23.66
C ASP A 129 3.69 -30.19 -23.11
N MET A 130 3.33 -29.13 -23.85
CA MET A 130 2.24 -28.24 -23.48
C MET A 130 0.92 -29.01 -23.36
N ALA A 131 0.57 -29.83 -24.35
CA ALA A 131 -0.67 -30.62 -24.33
C ALA A 131 -0.73 -31.55 -23.10
N THR A 132 0.38 -32.21 -22.79
CA THR A 132 0.49 -33.11 -21.63
C THR A 132 0.33 -32.36 -20.31
N LYS A 133 1.04 -31.25 -20.12
CA LYS A 133 0.96 -30.42 -18.91
C LYS A 133 -0.44 -29.87 -18.68
N ILE A 134 -1.10 -29.41 -19.74
CA ILE A 134 -2.49 -28.91 -19.70
C ILE A 134 -3.45 -30.03 -19.30
N ARG A 135 -3.27 -31.25 -19.82
CA ARG A 135 -4.07 -32.41 -19.45
C ARG A 135 -3.91 -32.76 -17.97
N THR A 136 -2.68 -32.74 -17.45
CA THR A 136 -2.38 -32.97 -16.03
C THR A 136 -3.02 -31.91 -15.13
N ALA A 137 -2.89 -30.63 -15.49
CA ALA A 137 -3.51 -29.54 -14.73
C ALA A 137 -5.04 -29.70 -14.66
N ARG A 138 -5.68 -30.07 -15.78
CA ARG A 138 -7.12 -30.33 -15.82
C ARG A 138 -7.56 -31.43 -14.87
N PHE A 139 -6.81 -32.53 -14.79
CA PHE A 139 -7.15 -33.62 -13.88
C PHE A 139 -7.05 -33.20 -12.41
N LEU A 140 -6.00 -32.47 -12.02
CA LEU A 140 -5.86 -31.96 -10.66
C LEU A 140 -7.03 -31.03 -10.27
N ILE A 141 -7.44 -30.16 -11.19
CA ILE A 141 -8.55 -29.22 -10.97
C ILE A 141 -9.87 -29.98 -10.77
N TYR A 142 -10.18 -30.93 -11.65
CA TYR A 142 -11.44 -31.66 -11.58
C TYR A 142 -11.50 -32.58 -10.37
N SER A 143 -10.39 -33.21 -10.00
CA SER A 143 -10.30 -33.99 -8.77
C SER A 143 -10.57 -33.14 -7.52
N ALA A 144 -9.99 -31.94 -7.43
CA ALA A 144 -10.29 -31.03 -6.32
C ALA A 144 -11.76 -30.55 -6.31
N ALA A 145 -12.33 -30.31 -7.50
CA ALA A 145 -13.72 -29.89 -7.64
C ALA A 145 -14.70 -31.00 -7.23
N GLU A 146 -14.41 -32.26 -7.59
CA GLU A 146 -15.21 -33.43 -7.21
C GLU A 146 -15.24 -33.63 -5.69
N LEU A 147 -14.09 -33.50 -5.01
CA LEU A 147 -14.05 -33.53 -3.54
C LEU A 147 -14.93 -32.44 -2.91
N LYS A 148 -14.89 -31.23 -3.47
CA LYS A 148 -15.74 -30.12 -3.01
C LYS A 148 -17.22 -30.40 -3.22
N GLU A 149 -17.60 -30.97 -4.37
CA GLU A 149 -18.98 -31.35 -4.70
C GLU A 149 -19.53 -32.41 -3.75
N HIS A 150 -18.69 -33.38 -3.36
CA HIS A 150 -19.04 -34.41 -2.39
C HIS A 150 -18.90 -33.96 -0.92
N HIS A 151 -18.65 -32.67 -0.66
CA HIS A 151 -18.43 -32.12 0.68
C HIS A 151 -17.28 -32.78 1.47
N GLU A 152 -16.31 -33.37 0.77
CA GLU A 152 -15.09 -33.91 1.37
C GLU A 152 -14.09 -32.79 1.68
N PRO A 153 -13.11 -32.99 2.58
CA PRO A 153 -12.01 -32.05 2.74
C PRO A 153 -11.20 -31.93 1.44
N TYR A 154 -11.06 -30.71 0.92
CA TYR A 154 -10.38 -30.45 -0.37
C TYR A 154 -9.30 -29.36 -0.30
N GLY A 155 -8.91 -28.95 0.92
CA GLY A 155 -8.00 -27.82 1.13
C GLY A 155 -6.59 -28.04 0.55
N MET A 156 -6.08 -29.28 0.64
CA MET A 156 -4.78 -29.65 0.08
C MET A 156 -4.84 -29.74 -1.45
N GLU A 157 -5.86 -30.40 -1.98
CA GLU A 157 -6.06 -30.68 -3.41
C GLU A 157 -6.33 -29.38 -4.17
N SER A 158 -7.11 -28.47 -3.59
CA SER A 158 -7.31 -27.12 -4.13
C SER A 158 -6.00 -26.33 -4.19
N ALA A 159 -5.16 -26.39 -3.16
CA ALA A 159 -3.85 -25.74 -3.16
C ALA A 159 -2.91 -26.36 -4.22
N MET A 160 -2.90 -27.69 -4.36
CA MET A 160 -2.13 -28.40 -5.40
C MET A 160 -2.59 -28.00 -6.81
N ALA A 161 -3.90 -28.02 -7.06
CA ALA A 161 -4.48 -27.64 -8.33
C ALA A 161 -4.13 -26.19 -8.71
N LYS A 162 -4.32 -25.24 -7.80
CA LYS A 162 -3.99 -23.84 -8.04
C LYS A 162 -2.51 -23.62 -8.28
N GLN A 163 -1.65 -24.22 -7.47
CA GLN A 163 -0.20 -24.11 -7.63
C GLN A 163 0.25 -24.66 -8.98
N TYR A 164 -0.11 -25.90 -9.29
CA TYR A 164 0.34 -26.57 -10.51
C TYR A 164 -0.22 -25.89 -11.76
N ALA A 165 -1.53 -25.63 -11.81
CA ALA A 165 -2.16 -25.02 -12.99
C ALA A 165 -1.59 -23.63 -13.28
N SER A 166 -1.29 -22.82 -12.27
CA SER A 166 -0.72 -21.48 -12.46
C SER A 166 0.76 -21.50 -12.85
N ASP A 167 1.57 -22.43 -12.31
CA ASP A 167 2.96 -22.64 -12.74
C ASP A 167 2.98 -23.09 -14.22
N ILE A 168 2.17 -24.09 -14.57
CA ILE A 168 2.06 -24.61 -15.95
C ILE A 168 1.51 -23.56 -16.92
N ALA A 169 0.54 -22.73 -16.50
CA ALA A 169 0.02 -21.68 -17.37
C ALA A 169 1.13 -20.72 -17.81
N LEU A 170 2.07 -20.34 -16.94
CA LEU A 170 3.21 -19.50 -17.30
C LEU A 170 4.17 -20.19 -18.28
N GLU A 171 4.45 -21.48 -18.10
CA GLU A 171 5.30 -22.22 -19.03
C GLU A 171 4.66 -22.32 -20.42
N VAL A 172 3.37 -22.68 -20.47
CA VAL A 172 2.62 -22.84 -21.72
C VAL A 172 2.51 -21.53 -22.48
N VAL A 173 2.13 -20.42 -21.82
CA VAL A 173 2.03 -19.12 -22.51
C VAL A 173 3.39 -18.60 -22.98
N ASN A 174 4.47 -18.92 -22.25
CA ASN A 174 5.82 -18.57 -22.67
C ASN A 174 6.22 -19.35 -23.94
N ASP A 175 5.96 -20.65 -23.98
CA ASP A 175 6.25 -21.47 -25.16
C ASP A 175 5.35 -21.12 -26.35
N ALA A 176 4.08 -20.81 -26.10
CA ALA A 176 3.16 -20.31 -27.12
C ALA A 176 3.68 -19.01 -27.76
N LEU A 177 4.11 -18.04 -26.94
CA LEU A 177 4.73 -16.80 -27.42
C LEU A 177 6.00 -17.10 -28.23
N GLN A 178 6.84 -18.02 -27.75
CA GLN A 178 8.08 -18.39 -28.44
C GLN A 178 7.84 -19.07 -29.80
N ILE A 179 6.78 -19.87 -29.94
CA ILE A 179 6.35 -20.49 -31.21
C ILE A 179 5.93 -19.42 -32.23
N PHE A 180 5.26 -18.37 -31.79
CA PHE A 180 4.95 -17.21 -32.62
C PHE A 180 6.20 -16.38 -32.99
N GLY A 181 7.28 -16.50 -32.22
CA GLY A 181 8.51 -15.73 -32.41
C GLY A 181 8.27 -14.22 -32.30
N GLY A 182 8.85 -13.44 -33.21
CA GLY A 182 8.71 -11.98 -33.20
C GLY A 182 7.25 -11.49 -33.26
N ALA A 183 6.36 -12.23 -33.92
CA ALA A 183 4.94 -11.89 -33.98
C ALA A 183 4.27 -11.97 -32.59
N GLY A 184 4.64 -12.96 -31.78
CA GLY A 184 4.06 -13.19 -30.46
C GLY A 184 4.41 -12.11 -29.43
N TYR A 185 5.42 -11.29 -29.72
CA TYR A 185 5.81 -10.16 -28.87
C TYR A 185 5.02 -8.87 -29.18
N LEU A 186 4.25 -8.86 -30.28
CA LEU A 186 3.47 -7.70 -30.69
C LEU A 186 2.14 -7.64 -29.93
N LYS A 187 1.79 -6.44 -29.43
CA LYS A 187 0.48 -6.19 -28.85
C LYS A 187 -0.62 -6.41 -29.90
N GLY A 188 -1.71 -7.03 -29.48
CA GLY A 188 -2.83 -7.42 -30.36
C GLY A 188 -2.82 -8.91 -30.70
N MET A 189 -1.72 -9.63 -30.46
CA MET A 189 -1.71 -11.09 -30.50
C MET A 189 -2.29 -11.67 -29.21
N GLU A 190 -3.14 -12.70 -29.35
CA GLU A 190 -3.80 -13.36 -28.22
C GLU A 190 -2.79 -13.97 -27.24
N VAL A 191 -1.66 -14.52 -27.74
CA VAL A 191 -0.60 -15.11 -26.90
C VAL A 191 0.15 -14.10 -26.04
N GLU A 192 0.32 -12.84 -26.50
CA GLU A 192 0.91 -11.76 -25.70
C GLU A 192 -0.01 -11.41 -24.52
N ARG A 193 -1.32 -11.34 -24.80
CA ARG A 193 -2.32 -11.07 -23.75
C ARG A 193 -2.37 -12.21 -22.75
N ALA A 194 -2.39 -13.46 -23.22
CA ALA A 194 -2.36 -14.64 -22.38
C ALA A 194 -1.13 -14.66 -21.46
N TYR A 195 0.06 -14.29 -21.98
CA TYR A 195 1.28 -14.20 -21.17
C TYR A 195 1.15 -13.20 -20.02
N ARG A 196 0.65 -11.98 -20.30
CA ARG A 196 0.42 -10.97 -19.27
C ARG A 196 -0.62 -11.41 -18.24
N ASP A 197 -1.68 -12.05 -18.70
CA ASP A 197 -2.82 -12.46 -17.87
C ASP A 197 -2.47 -13.68 -17.00
N ALA A 198 -1.69 -14.64 -17.49
CA ALA A 198 -1.27 -15.82 -16.73
C ALA A 198 -0.50 -15.45 -15.46
N LYS A 199 0.28 -14.35 -15.49
CA LYS A 199 1.18 -14.02 -14.38
C LYS A 199 0.48 -13.74 -13.05
N ILE A 200 -0.74 -13.18 -13.08
CA ILE A 200 -1.48 -12.90 -11.85
C ILE A 200 -1.90 -14.19 -11.13
N THR A 201 -2.09 -15.28 -11.87
CA THR A 201 -2.55 -16.57 -11.32
C THR A 201 -1.56 -17.16 -10.32
N THR A 202 -0.26 -16.85 -10.43
CA THR A 202 0.74 -17.31 -9.44
C THR A 202 0.80 -16.44 -8.18
N ILE A 203 0.05 -15.34 -8.12
CA ILE A 203 0.16 -14.29 -7.08
C ILE A 203 -1.09 -14.23 -6.21
N TYR A 204 -2.26 -14.03 -6.82
CA TYR A 204 -3.48 -13.80 -6.05
C TYR A 204 -4.14 -15.10 -5.55
N GLU A 205 -5.07 -14.95 -4.60
CA GLU A 205 -5.66 -16.06 -3.82
C GLU A 205 -4.62 -16.96 -3.12
N GLY A 206 -3.49 -16.34 -2.75
CA GLY A 206 -2.32 -16.97 -2.16
C GLY A 206 -1.27 -17.28 -3.22
N THR A 207 -0.06 -16.76 -3.02
CA THR A 207 1.06 -17.01 -3.94
C THR A 207 1.39 -18.50 -4.01
N ASN A 208 2.11 -18.94 -5.03
CA ASN A 208 2.45 -20.36 -5.15
C ASN A 208 3.38 -20.85 -4.03
N GLU A 209 4.10 -19.96 -3.33
CA GLU A 209 4.83 -20.28 -2.10
C GLU A 209 3.86 -20.53 -0.94
N ILE A 210 2.81 -19.71 -0.82
CA ILE A 210 1.77 -19.92 0.20
C ILE A 210 0.99 -21.21 -0.06
N GLN A 211 0.72 -21.56 -1.33
CA GLN A 211 0.11 -22.86 -1.64
C GLN A 211 1.00 -24.02 -1.18
N ARG A 212 2.33 -23.93 -1.40
CA ARG A 212 3.28 -24.91 -0.88
C ARG A 212 3.27 -24.99 0.65
N VAL A 213 3.10 -23.86 1.36
CA VAL A 213 2.91 -23.86 2.82
C VAL A 213 1.62 -24.57 3.22
N VAL A 214 0.52 -24.35 2.50
CA VAL A 214 -0.76 -25.05 2.77
C VAL A 214 -0.61 -26.55 2.54
N ILE A 215 0.00 -26.96 1.43
CA ILE A 215 0.25 -28.39 1.11
C ILE A 215 1.15 -29.01 2.18
N ALA A 216 2.28 -28.37 2.50
CA ALA A 216 3.17 -28.85 3.55
C ALA A 216 2.45 -28.97 4.90
N ALA A 217 1.62 -28.00 5.27
CA ALA A 217 0.87 -28.05 6.53
C ALA A 217 -0.11 -29.23 6.60
N HIS A 218 -0.67 -29.68 5.47
CA HIS A 218 -1.50 -30.90 5.44
C HIS A 218 -0.67 -32.18 5.53
N LEU A 219 0.55 -32.17 4.97
CA LEU A 219 1.44 -33.35 4.97
C LEU A 219 2.18 -33.55 6.29
N ILE A 220 2.71 -32.48 6.89
CA ILE A 220 3.60 -32.56 8.06
C ILE A 220 3.07 -31.81 9.29
N GLY A 221 1.86 -31.25 9.21
CA GLY A 221 1.28 -30.43 10.28
C GLY A 221 1.79 -28.99 10.29
N LYS A 222 1.24 -28.17 11.19
CA LYS A 222 1.64 -26.76 11.36
C LYS A 222 2.91 -26.68 12.21
N PRO A 223 3.81 -25.71 11.94
CA PRO A 223 4.95 -25.48 12.82
C PRO A 223 4.44 -25.17 14.25
N PRO A 224 5.13 -25.67 15.29
CA PRO A 224 4.81 -25.30 16.66
C PRO A 224 4.90 -23.78 16.83
N LYS A 225 4.01 -23.22 17.67
CA LYS A 225 4.06 -21.80 18.00
C LYS A 225 5.40 -21.52 18.68
N THR A 226 6.26 -20.77 18.01
CA THR A 226 7.45 -20.21 18.65
C THR A 226 6.98 -19.00 19.47
N ASP A 227 6.46 -19.26 20.66
CA ASP A 227 6.30 -18.23 21.68
C ASP A 227 7.71 -17.93 22.20
N VAL A 228 8.47 -17.13 21.45
CA VAL A 228 9.71 -16.54 21.97
C VAL A 228 9.28 -15.33 22.79
N PRO A 229 9.36 -15.37 24.14
CA PRO A 229 9.01 -14.23 24.96
C PRO A 229 9.94 -13.05 24.58
N GLY A 230 9.38 -11.88 24.30
CA GLY A 230 10.15 -10.65 24.06
C GLY A 230 10.36 -10.23 22.60
N LEU A 231 9.91 -10.99 21.60
CA LEU A 231 9.90 -10.53 20.20
C LEU A 231 8.64 -9.72 19.88
N VAL A 232 8.46 -8.59 20.58
CA VAL A 232 7.51 -7.56 20.15
C VAL A 232 7.95 -7.10 18.76
N LYS A 233 7.13 -7.36 17.74
CA LYS A 233 7.35 -6.81 16.39
C LYS A 233 7.39 -5.29 16.51
N LYS A 234 8.60 -4.71 16.52
CA LYS A 234 8.79 -3.26 16.45
C LYS A 234 7.97 -2.72 15.28
N LYS A 235 6.92 -1.95 15.57
CA LYS A 235 6.14 -1.23 14.55
C LYS A 235 7.16 -0.44 13.71
N LYS A 236 7.25 -0.73 12.41
CA LYS A 236 8.14 0.01 11.51
C LYS A 236 7.72 1.48 11.54
N GLY A 237 8.62 2.35 11.96
CA GLY A 237 8.39 3.80 11.96
C GLY A 237 8.17 4.37 10.55
N PRO A 238 7.92 5.68 10.44
CA PRO A 238 7.69 6.31 9.14
C PRO A 238 8.85 6.06 8.18
N VAL A 239 8.53 5.89 6.89
CA VAL A 239 9.51 5.67 5.80
C VAL A 239 10.50 6.83 5.74
N THR A 240 10.04 8.03 6.07
CA THR A 240 10.84 9.25 6.09
C THR A 240 11.61 9.46 7.40
N GLY A 241 11.66 8.48 8.30
CA GLY A 241 12.22 8.61 9.65
C GLY A 241 11.29 9.35 10.62
N PRO A 242 11.68 9.56 11.89
CA PRO A 242 10.84 10.20 12.91
C PRO A 242 10.43 11.63 12.50
N ARG A 243 9.14 11.93 12.55
CA ARG A 243 8.56 13.23 12.16
C ARG A 243 7.77 13.82 13.31
N LYS A 244 7.54 15.15 13.29
CA LYS A 244 6.70 15.82 14.30
C LYS A 244 5.25 15.33 14.31
N ASN A 245 4.70 14.96 13.15
CA ASN A 245 3.36 14.40 12.98
C ASN A 245 2.24 15.25 13.62
N ILE A 246 2.34 16.58 13.49
CA ILE A 246 1.33 17.52 13.98
C ILE A 246 0.30 17.74 12.87
N ILE A 247 -0.90 17.20 13.04
CA ILE A 247 -1.97 17.25 12.03
C ILE A 247 -3.11 18.17 12.51
N PHE A 248 -3.36 19.26 11.79
CA PHE A 248 -4.43 20.21 12.05
C PHE A 248 -5.74 19.67 11.45
N LYS A 249 -6.51 18.94 12.27
CA LYS A 249 -7.78 18.30 11.88
C LYS A 249 -9.00 19.20 12.15
N ASP A 250 -8.99 19.92 13.26
CA ASP A 250 -10.13 20.69 13.74
C ASP A 250 -9.98 22.19 13.46
N GLY A 251 -11.10 22.92 13.53
CA GLY A 251 -11.17 24.35 13.22
C GLY A 251 -11.43 24.67 11.74
N SER A 252 -11.64 25.95 11.47
CA SER A 252 -11.82 26.48 10.11
C SER A 252 -10.54 26.34 9.28
N ALA A 253 -10.67 26.31 7.95
CA ALA A 253 -9.53 26.28 7.03
C ALA A 253 -8.51 27.41 7.30
N LYS A 254 -9.00 28.60 7.66
CA LYS A 254 -8.17 29.76 7.98
C LYS A 254 -7.34 29.56 9.25
N GLU A 255 -7.94 29.01 10.30
CA GLU A 255 -7.23 28.72 11.57
C GLU A 255 -6.14 27.66 11.36
N LYS A 256 -6.44 26.60 10.61
CA LYS A 256 -5.48 25.56 10.25
C LYS A 256 -4.27 26.12 9.49
N VAL A 257 -4.53 27.00 8.52
CA VAL A 257 -3.50 27.66 7.73
C VAL A 257 -2.64 28.58 8.60
N ALA A 258 -3.26 29.40 9.46
CA ALA A 258 -2.53 30.29 10.36
C ALA A 258 -1.63 29.51 11.33
N ALA A 259 -2.13 28.41 11.89
CA ALA A 259 -1.36 27.53 12.77
C ALA A 259 -0.15 26.89 12.06
N LEU A 260 -0.34 26.44 10.82
CA LEU A 260 0.75 25.91 9.99
C LEU A 260 1.83 26.97 9.72
N VAL A 261 1.44 28.18 9.31
CA VAL A 261 2.41 29.25 9.01
C VAL A 261 3.15 29.69 10.27
N ALA A 262 2.45 29.80 11.40
CA ALA A 262 3.08 30.09 12.69
C ALA A 262 4.11 29.02 13.08
N ALA A 263 3.79 27.73 12.89
CA ALA A 263 4.70 26.63 13.17
C ALA A 263 5.94 26.62 12.25
N LEU A 264 5.75 26.92 10.96
CA LEU A 264 6.87 27.04 10.02
C LEU A 264 7.78 28.24 10.35
N LYS A 265 7.21 29.40 10.71
CA LYS A 265 7.99 30.55 11.18
C LYS A 265 8.75 30.24 12.46
N ALA A 266 8.13 29.52 13.41
CA ALA A 266 8.79 29.07 14.64
C ALA A 266 9.95 28.09 14.38
N ASP A 267 9.86 27.30 13.31
CA ASP A 267 10.96 26.44 12.85
C ASP A 267 12.08 27.19 12.10
N GLY A 268 11.93 28.50 11.91
CA GLY A 268 12.92 29.37 11.27
C GLY A 268 12.79 29.48 9.75
N TYR A 269 11.64 29.13 9.17
CA TYR A 269 11.39 29.34 7.74
C TYR A 269 11.08 30.81 7.43
N ASP A 270 11.90 31.39 6.54
CA ASP A 270 11.73 32.74 6.01
C ASP A 270 11.17 32.72 4.59
N PHE A 271 9.96 33.27 4.40
CA PHE A 271 9.26 33.32 3.12
C PHE A 271 9.48 34.63 2.35
N THR A 272 10.47 35.45 2.71
CA THR A 272 10.79 36.70 2.01
C THR A 272 11.69 36.50 0.77
N VAL A 273 12.33 35.33 0.65
CA VAL A 273 13.21 34.95 -0.47
C VAL A 273 12.49 34.10 -1.52
N GLY A 274 12.88 34.25 -2.78
CA GLY A 274 12.30 33.56 -3.93
C GLY A 274 13.30 32.64 -4.63
N ILE A 275 12.81 31.51 -5.15
CA ILE A 275 13.57 30.56 -5.98
C ILE A 275 12.84 30.44 -7.32
N PRO A 276 13.55 30.41 -8.47
CA PRO A 276 12.93 30.15 -9.76
C PRO A 276 12.12 28.85 -9.76
N LEU A 277 10.92 28.88 -10.32
CA LEU A 277 9.97 27.76 -10.29
C LEU A 277 10.51 26.48 -10.96
N ASP A 278 11.40 26.65 -11.93
CA ASP A 278 12.05 25.63 -12.74
C ASP A 278 13.38 25.12 -12.14
N THR A 279 13.82 25.68 -11.01
CA THR A 279 15.05 25.24 -10.32
C THR A 279 15.03 23.71 -10.13
N PRO A 280 16.09 22.98 -10.56
CA PRO A 280 16.15 21.54 -10.44
C PRO A 280 15.87 21.08 -9.01
N ILE A 281 15.00 20.08 -8.84
CA ILE A 281 14.53 19.62 -7.52
C ILE A 281 15.68 19.31 -6.54
N GLY A 282 16.75 18.68 -7.02
CA GLY A 282 17.90 18.33 -6.17
C GLY A 282 18.73 19.54 -5.70
N LYS A 283 18.59 20.70 -6.36
CA LYS A 283 19.26 21.96 -6.00
C LYS A 283 18.33 22.95 -5.29
N SER A 284 17.04 22.65 -5.24
CA SER A 284 16.06 23.56 -4.65
C SER A 284 16.07 23.45 -3.13
N GLU A 285 16.05 24.58 -2.44
CA GLU A 285 15.87 24.61 -0.99
C GLU A 285 14.43 24.21 -0.61
N ARG A 286 13.44 24.55 -1.44
CA ARG A 286 12.02 24.37 -1.15
C ARG A 286 11.27 23.89 -2.37
N VAL A 287 10.36 22.95 -2.18
CA VAL A 287 9.54 22.42 -3.26
C VAL A 287 8.08 22.40 -2.83
N VAL A 288 7.22 22.96 -3.68
CA VAL A 288 5.77 22.72 -3.60
C VAL A 288 5.43 21.70 -4.67
N SER A 289 4.90 20.56 -4.24
CA SER A 289 4.72 19.39 -5.08
C SER A 289 3.25 19.04 -5.28
N ALA A 290 2.84 18.94 -6.53
CA ALA A 290 1.48 18.58 -6.91
C ALA A 290 1.27 17.06 -6.95
N GLY A 291 0.26 16.59 -6.23
CA GLY A 291 -0.26 15.24 -6.29
C GLY A 291 -1.49 15.13 -7.17
N LYS A 292 -1.91 13.89 -7.46
CA LYS A 292 -3.13 13.63 -8.25
C LYS A 292 -4.39 14.24 -7.59
N GLY A 293 -4.39 14.43 -6.27
CA GLY A 293 -5.48 15.09 -5.55
C GLY A 293 -5.75 16.54 -5.99
N ILE A 294 -4.86 17.18 -6.75
CA ILE A 294 -5.08 18.54 -7.29
C ILE A 294 -6.20 18.60 -8.34
N GLY A 295 -6.57 17.47 -8.95
CA GLY A 295 -7.64 17.41 -9.96
C GLY A 295 -7.21 17.93 -11.34
N ASP A 296 -8.00 18.84 -11.92
CA ASP A 296 -7.81 19.36 -13.28
C ASP A 296 -6.52 20.17 -13.45
N LYS A 297 -5.96 20.19 -14.68
CA LYS A 297 -4.75 20.95 -15.02
C LYS A 297 -4.83 22.44 -14.64
N LYS A 298 -6.02 23.05 -14.70
CA LYS A 298 -6.23 24.46 -14.31
C LYS A 298 -5.85 24.73 -12.84
N ASN A 299 -5.97 23.73 -11.96
CA ASN A 299 -5.66 23.85 -10.54
C ASN A 299 -4.15 23.87 -10.27
N MET A 300 -3.30 23.58 -11.27
CA MET A 300 -1.85 23.80 -11.18
C MET A 300 -1.51 25.26 -10.91
N LYS A 301 -2.36 26.22 -11.30
CA LYS A 301 -2.21 27.63 -10.94
C LYS A 301 -2.16 27.85 -9.43
N LEU A 302 -2.89 27.04 -8.64
CA LEU A 302 -2.84 27.10 -7.17
C LEU A 302 -1.46 26.70 -6.65
N ILE A 303 -0.86 25.68 -7.28
CA ILE A 303 0.49 25.20 -6.95
C ILE A 303 1.54 26.24 -7.35
N GLU A 304 1.42 26.83 -8.54
CA GLU A 304 2.31 27.88 -9.01
C GLU A 304 2.26 29.12 -8.10
N ASN A 305 1.06 29.56 -7.71
CA ASN A 305 0.88 30.71 -6.82
C ASN A 305 1.49 30.45 -5.44
N LEU A 306 1.23 29.27 -4.87
CA LEU A 306 1.83 28.88 -3.60
C LEU A 306 3.35 28.74 -3.70
N ALA A 307 3.88 28.17 -4.78
CA ALA A 307 5.31 28.02 -5.00
C ALA A 307 6.02 29.39 -5.08
N LYS A 308 5.42 30.36 -5.78
CA LYS A 308 5.92 31.74 -5.83
C LYS A 308 5.97 32.36 -4.43
N GLN A 309 4.90 32.24 -3.65
CA GLN A 309 4.84 32.86 -2.32
C GLN A 309 5.69 32.13 -1.28
N ALA A 310 5.83 30.82 -1.38
CA ALA A 310 6.70 30.02 -0.51
C ALA A 310 8.19 30.13 -0.85
N GLY A 311 8.54 30.78 -1.97
CA GLY A 311 9.92 30.83 -2.48
C GLY A 311 10.43 29.44 -2.85
N ALA A 312 9.63 28.68 -3.59
CA ALA A 312 9.86 27.27 -3.84
C ALA A 312 9.81 26.94 -5.34
N SER A 313 10.52 25.89 -5.74
CA SER A 313 10.36 25.32 -7.08
C SER A 313 9.16 24.37 -7.14
N ILE A 314 8.70 24.09 -8.36
CA ILE A 314 7.55 23.20 -8.58
C ILE A 314 8.03 21.76 -8.71
N GLY A 315 7.45 20.90 -7.89
CA GLY A 315 7.59 19.45 -7.98
C GLY A 315 6.27 18.77 -8.33
N SER A 316 6.32 17.46 -8.53
CA SER A 316 5.11 16.67 -8.69
C SER A 316 5.27 15.22 -8.26
N SER A 317 4.14 14.53 -8.11
CA SER A 317 4.08 13.07 -8.07
C SER A 317 4.16 12.44 -9.46
N ARG A 318 4.54 11.16 -9.54
CA ARG A 318 4.65 10.41 -10.81
C ARG A 318 3.40 10.55 -11.70
N PRO A 319 2.18 10.35 -11.19
CA PRO A 319 0.99 10.46 -12.04
C PRO A 319 0.79 11.85 -12.66
N VAL A 320 1.19 12.91 -11.96
CA VAL A 320 1.03 14.30 -12.44
C VAL A 320 1.98 14.62 -13.61
N ALA A 321 3.19 14.07 -13.59
CA ALA A 321 4.17 14.27 -14.66
C ALA A 321 4.01 13.27 -15.82
N GLU A 322 3.83 11.98 -15.52
CA GLU A 322 3.89 10.91 -16.53
C GLU A 322 2.52 10.61 -17.16
N THR A 323 1.46 10.55 -16.34
CA THR A 323 0.12 10.19 -16.80
C THR A 323 -0.68 11.40 -17.23
N LEU A 324 -0.71 12.44 -16.38
CA LEU A 324 -1.49 13.66 -16.62
C LEU A 324 -0.73 14.70 -17.45
N GLN A 325 0.61 14.61 -17.50
CA GLN A 325 1.47 15.52 -18.26
C GLN A 325 1.21 17.01 -17.94
N TYR A 326 0.96 17.32 -16.66
CA TYR A 326 0.74 18.69 -16.21
C TYR A 326 2.05 19.46 -16.10
N VAL A 327 3.14 18.76 -15.77
CA VAL A 327 4.50 19.28 -15.68
C VAL A 327 5.47 18.31 -16.37
N PRO A 328 6.68 18.76 -16.75
CA PRO A 328 7.68 17.88 -17.36
C PRO A 328 8.15 16.76 -16.43
N LEU A 329 8.67 15.67 -17.00
CA LEU A 329 9.12 14.47 -16.27
C LEU A 329 10.24 14.76 -15.26
N ASP A 330 11.04 15.80 -15.48
CA ASP A 330 12.13 16.20 -14.60
C ASP A 330 11.62 16.83 -13.27
N ARG A 331 10.32 17.15 -13.17
CA ARG A 331 9.68 17.67 -11.94
C ARG A 331 9.18 16.58 -11.00
N TYR A 332 9.11 15.34 -11.46
CA TYR A 332 8.61 14.22 -10.66
C TYR A 332 9.58 13.85 -9.53
N VAL A 333 9.09 13.86 -8.29
CA VAL A 333 9.82 13.44 -7.09
C VAL A 333 9.42 12.02 -6.67
N GLY A 334 10.39 11.13 -6.51
CA GLY A 334 10.11 9.74 -6.10
C GLY A 334 11.28 8.78 -6.29
N MET A 335 11.00 7.48 -6.14
CA MET A 335 12.01 6.41 -6.16
C MET A 335 12.79 6.39 -7.48
N SER A 336 12.06 6.47 -8.59
CA SER A 336 12.58 6.52 -9.97
C SER A 336 12.66 7.94 -10.55
N GLY A 337 12.34 8.97 -9.74
CA GLY A 337 12.38 10.38 -10.14
C GLY A 337 13.46 11.15 -9.40
N GLN A 338 13.29 12.46 -9.31
CA GLN A 338 14.18 13.33 -8.55
C GLN A 338 14.14 13.03 -7.04
N LYS A 339 15.25 13.30 -6.36
CA LYS A 339 15.35 13.27 -4.90
C LYS A 339 15.36 14.68 -4.38
N PHE A 340 14.49 14.97 -3.42
CA PHE A 340 14.48 16.23 -2.73
C PHE A 340 15.25 16.09 -1.41
N VAL A 341 16.30 16.89 -1.27
CA VAL A 341 17.17 16.96 -0.08
C VAL A 341 17.16 18.35 0.55
N GLY A 342 16.27 19.25 0.12
CA GLY A 342 16.16 20.61 0.64
C GLY A 342 15.49 20.68 2.01
N ASN A 343 15.16 21.90 2.44
CA ASN A 343 14.62 22.18 3.76
C ASN A 343 13.11 21.93 3.82
N LEU A 344 12.33 22.53 2.92
CA LEU A 344 10.86 22.49 3.00
C LEU A 344 10.25 21.76 1.80
N TYR A 345 9.50 20.69 2.07
CA TYR A 345 8.70 20.00 1.08
C TYR A 345 7.22 20.14 1.39
N ILE A 346 6.46 20.84 0.55
CA ILE A 346 5.00 20.99 0.69
C ILE A 346 4.32 20.04 -0.30
N ALA A 347 3.68 19.00 0.22
CA ALA A 347 3.00 17.97 -0.55
C ALA A 347 1.49 18.27 -0.65
N CYS A 348 1.03 18.72 -1.81
CA CYS A 348 -0.35 19.13 -2.04
C CYS A 348 -1.11 18.04 -2.80
N GLY A 349 -2.03 17.33 -2.14
CA GLY A 349 -2.84 16.27 -2.77
C GLY A 349 -2.06 14.98 -3.09
N ILE A 350 -0.95 14.74 -2.40
CA ILE A 350 -0.13 13.54 -2.55
C ILE A 350 -0.55 12.52 -1.49
N SER A 351 -0.87 11.28 -1.90
CA SER A 351 -1.33 10.23 -0.97
C SER A 351 -0.22 9.68 -0.05
N GLY A 352 1.05 9.72 -0.49
CA GLY A 352 2.17 9.16 0.25
C GLY A 352 2.52 7.73 -0.14
N ALA A 353 2.36 7.37 -1.43
CA ALA A 353 2.86 6.11 -1.95
C ALA A 353 4.36 5.92 -1.63
N LEU A 354 4.77 4.70 -1.29
CA LEU A 354 6.12 4.36 -0.83
C LEU A 354 7.21 4.89 -1.77
N GLN A 355 6.96 4.83 -3.08
CA GLN A 355 7.87 5.33 -4.11
C GLN A 355 8.10 6.83 -3.97
N HIS A 356 7.06 7.61 -3.69
CA HIS A 356 7.18 9.05 -3.47
C HIS A 356 7.92 9.37 -2.17
N LEU A 357 7.58 8.67 -1.07
CA LEU A 357 8.21 8.85 0.25
C LEU A 357 9.73 8.65 0.20
N LYS A 358 10.21 7.66 -0.57
CA LYS A 358 11.65 7.45 -0.80
C LYS A 358 12.34 8.60 -1.53
N GLY A 359 11.59 9.45 -2.25
CA GLY A 359 12.10 10.65 -2.93
C GLY A 359 12.28 11.85 -2.00
N ILE A 360 11.60 11.87 -0.85
CA ILE A 360 11.57 13.00 0.09
C ILE A 360 12.10 12.64 1.49
N LYS A 361 12.68 11.44 1.65
CA LYS A 361 13.13 10.93 2.96
C LYS A 361 14.12 11.88 3.67
N ASP A 362 14.94 12.59 2.89
CA ASP A 362 16.00 13.48 3.38
C ASP A 362 15.56 14.95 3.46
N ALA A 363 14.27 15.23 3.21
CA ALA A 363 13.66 16.53 3.47
C ALA A 363 13.74 16.86 4.97
N THR A 364 14.11 18.11 5.29
CA THR A 364 14.19 18.57 6.68
C THR A 364 12.79 18.63 7.30
N THR A 365 11.86 19.31 6.64
CA THR A 365 10.45 19.45 7.02
C THR A 365 9.55 19.04 5.87
N ILE A 366 8.58 18.19 6.16
CA ILE A 366 7.53 17.78 5.22
C ILE A 366 6.19 18.33 5.72
N VAL A 367 5.52 19.09 4.87
CA VAL A 367 4.14 19.57 5.06
C VAL A 367 3.23 18.78 4.14
N ALA A 368 2.13 18.23 4.64
CA ALA A 368 1.16 17.49 3.83
C ALA A 368 -0.22 18.16 3.85
N ILE A 369 -0.81 18.38 2.69
CA ILE A 369 -2.18 18.91 2.57
C ILE A 369 -2.98 17.89 1.76
N ASN A 370 -4.00 17.29 2.37
CA ASN A 370 -4.79 16.24 1.72
C ASN A 370 -6.23 16.25 2.24
N THR A 371 -7.19 15.96 1.37
CA THR A 371 -8.60 15.78 1.75
C THR A 371 -8.83 14.50 2.54
N ASN A 372 -8.04 13.45 2.26
CA ASN A 372 -8.14 12.17 2.96
C ASN A 372 -7.29 12.19 4.25
N ALA A 373 -7.94 12.32 5.41
CA ALA A 373 -7.31 12.28 6.73
C ALA A 373 -6.43 11.05 7.00
N ASN A 374 -6.69 9.94 6.32
CA ASN A 374 -5.99 8.67 6.46
C ASN A 374 -4.87 8.48 5.41
N ALA A 375 -4.57 9.50 4.59
CA ALA A 375 -3.52 9.42 3.59
C ALA A 375 -2.15 9.08 4.25
N PRO A 376 -1.44 8.04 3.77
CA PRO A 376 -0.13 7.65 4.31
C PRO A 376 0.90 8.77 4.45
N ILE A 377 0.79 9.84 3.66
CA ILE A 377 1.67 11.00 3.72
C ILE A 377 1.68 11.66 5.11
N PHE A 378 0.56 11.67 5.85
CA PHE A 378 0.48 12.33 7.15
C PHE A 378 1.39 11.67 8.19
N LYS A 379 1.45 10.33 8.21
CA LYS A 379 2.39 9.58 9.06
C LYS A 379 3.86 9.86 8.74
N ASN A 380 4.15 10.44 7.58
CA ASN A 380 5.49 10.75 7.08
C ASN A 380 5.75 12.27 7.00
N ALA A 381 4.85 13.09 7.55
CA ALA A 381 4.94 14.53 7.54
C ALA A 381 5.22 15.09 8.94
N ASP A 382 5.88 16.25 8.98
CA ASP A 382 6.09 17.00 10.21
C ASP A 382 4.82 17.79 10.57
N TYR A 383 4.21 18.41 9.55
CA TYR A 383 2.93 19.10 9.67
C TYR A 383 1.94 18.60 8.63
N GLY A 384 0.64 18.62 8.97
CA GLY A 384 -0.38 18.34 7.97
C GLY A 384 -1.69 19.07 8.18
N ILE A 385 -2.38 19.36 7.08
CA ILE A 385 -3.74 19.91 7.07
C ILE A 385 -4.66 18.91 6.38
N VAL A 386 -5.75 18.55 7.06
CA VAL A 386 -6.87 17.83 6.45
C VAL A 386 -7.89 18.84 5.96
N GLY A 387 -8.07 18.95 4.64
CA GLY A 387 -8.99 19.90 4.03
C GLY A 387 -8.93 19.91 2.49
N ASP A 388 -9.87 20.63 1.88
CA ASP A 388 -9.91 20.82 0.42
C ASP A 388 -8.75 21.69 -0.06
N LEU A 389 -8.04 21.22 -1.08
CA LEU A 389 -6.94 21.95 -1.71
C LEU A 389 -7.41 23.26 -2.34
N ALA A 390 -8.64 23.30 -2.87
CA ALA A 390 -9.21 24.50 -3.46
C ALA A 390 -9.45 25.62 -2.42
N GLU A 391 -9.63 25.25 -1.15
CA GLU A 391 -9.82 26.19 -0.05
C GLU A 391 -8.47 26.50 0.65
N ILE A 392 -7.69 25.47 0.97
CA ILE A 392 -6.46 25.60 1.75
C ILE A 392 -5.35 26.31 0.97
N LEU A 393 -5.15 26.00 -0.32
CA LEU A 393 -4.01 26.55 -1.07
C LEU A 393 -4.11 28.08 -1.28
N PRO A 394 -5.27 28.66 -1.64
CA PRO A 394 -5.40 30.11 -1.71
C PRO A 394 -5.19 30.82 -0.37
N LEU A 395 -5.73 30.27 0.72
CA LEU A 395 -5.56 30.82 2.06
C LEU A 395 -4.09 30.80 2.47
N LEU A 396 -3.41 29.67 2.24
CA LEU A 396 -1.98 29.54 2.54
C LEU A 396 -1.13 30.48 1.68
N THR A 397 -1.47 30.62 0.40
CA THR A 397 -0.80 31.57 -0.50
C THR A 397 -0.90 33.00 0.03
N LYS A 398 -2.11 33.41 0.46
CA LYS A 398 -2.36 34.74 1.02
C LYS A 398 -1.64 34.96 2.35
N GLU A 399 -1.57 33.95 3.21
CA GLU A 399 -0.91 34.05 4.52
C GLU A 399 0.63 34.12 4.42
N LEU A 400 1.19 33.58 3.33
CA LEU A 400 2.63 33.68 3.01
C LEU A 400 3.00 34.93 2.21
N ASP A 401 2.02 35.68 1.71
CA ASP A 401 2.23 36.91 0.98
C ASP A 401 2.49 38.07 1.94
N ASN A 402 3.71 38.61 1.91
CA ASN A 402 4.11 39.76 2.71
C ASN A 402 3.95 41.09 1.94
N GLY A 403 3.39 41.08 0.73
CA GLY A 403 3.16 42.28 -0.09
C GLY A 403 4.41 42.89 -0.73
N GLU A 404 5.58 42.26 -0.54
CA GLU A 404 6.87 42.71 -1.07
C GLU A 404 7.39 41.74 -2.16
N ALA A 405 8.16 42.28 -3.11
CA ALA A 405 8.84 41.45 -4.10
C ALA A 405 9.87 40.54 -3.40
N LYS A 406 9.84 39.24 -3.72
CA LYS A 406 10.75 38.25 -3.14
C LYS A 406 12.20 38.54 -3.57
N LYS A 407 13.12 38.51 -2.63
CA LYS A 407 14.56 38.70 -2.88
C LYS A 407 15.19 37.43 -3.44
N ASP A 408 16.30 37.55 -4.16
CA ASP A 408 17.03 36.38 -4.64
C ASP A 408 17.50 35.51 -3.47
N ALA A 409 17.22 34.20 -3.55
CA ALA A 409 17.60 33.27 -2.50
C ALA A 409 19.14 33.11 -2.44
N PRO A 410 19.74 33.18 -1.24
CA PRO A 410 21.14 32.82 -1.06
C PRO A 410 21.38 31.33 -1.36
N PRO A 411 22.64 30.88 -1.54
CA PRO A 411 22.96 29.47 -1.70
C PRO A 411 22.35 28.61 -0.59
N MET A 412 21.74 27.48 -0.96
CA MET A 412 21.02 26.60 -0.03
C MET A 412 21.87 26.23 1.19
N LYS A 413 21.43 26.70 2.38
CA LYS A 413 21.97 26.25 3.66
C LYS A 413 21.03 25.21 4.27
N LYS A 414 21.51 23.98 4.41
CA LYS A 414 20.71 22.86 4.95
C LYS A 414 20.41 23.11 6.43
N MET A 415 19.13 23.17 6.78
CA MET A 415 18.65 23.24 8.16
C MET A 415 18.79 21.89 8.85
N LYS A 416 19.13 21.91 10.14
CA LYS A 416 19.18 20.68 10.95
C LYS A 416 17.75 20.20 11.20
N ARG A 417 17.48 18.92 10.91
CA ARG A 417 16.19 18.31 11.17
C ARG A 417 15.93 18.26 12.69
N VAL A 418 14.82 18.83 13.12
CA VAL A 418 14.32 18.72 14.49
C VAL A 418 13.70 17.34 14.64
N ILE A 419 14.51 16.39 15.11
CA ILE A 419 14.03 15.05 15.46
C ILE A 419 13.46 15.15 16.88
N PRO A 420 12.18 14.79 17.12
CA PRO A 420 11.66 14.66 18.47
C PRO A 420 12.61 13.76 19.28
N ARG A 421 13.15 14.29 20.39
CA ARG A 421 14.05 13.52 21.26
C ARG A 421 13.22 12.40 21.87
N VAL A 422 13.53 11.15 21.52
CA VAL A 422 13.08 9.99 22.29
C VAL A 422 13.84 10.06 23.61
N VAL A 423 13.16 10.44 24.69
CA VAL A 423 13.75 10.50 26.02
C VAL A 423 13.71 9.08 26.58
N TYR A 424 14.76 8.30 26.33
CA TYR A 424 14.94 7.03 27.02
C TYR A 424 15.02 7.30 28.52
N SER A 425 14.02 6.86 29.28
CA SER A 425 14.15 6.77 30.73
C SER A 425 15.24 5.74 31.05
N PRO A 426 16.28 6.08 31.81
CA PRO A 426 17.34 5.13 32.16
C PRO A 426 16.85 3.98 33.06
N HIS A 427 15.69 4.16 33.70
CA HIS A 427 15.01 3.21 34.56
C HIS A 427 13.96 2.43 33.78
N VAL A 428 14.08 1.10 33.79
CA VAL A 428 13.11 0.16 33.22
C VAL A 428 12.29 -0.37 34.38
N TYR A 429 10.99 -0.08 34.39
CA TYR A 429 10.08 -0.56 35.44
C TYR A 429 9.35 -1.79 34.93
N VAL A 430 9.44 -2.89 35.69
CA VAL A 430 8.91 -4.20 35.32
C VAL A 430 7.86 -4.62 36.34
N CYS A 431 6.69 -5.04 35.89
CA CYS A 431 5.65 -5.62 36.72
C CYS A 431 6.15 -6.95 37.31
N SER A 432 6.13 -7.08 38.64
CA SER A 432 6.57 -8.31 39.32
C SER A 432 5.65 -9.51 39.07
N GLY A 433 4.38 -9.28 38.71
CA GLY A 433 3.41 -10.35 38.45
C GLY A 433 3.54 -10.96 37.06
N CYS A 434 3.54 -10.14 36.01
CA CYS A 434 3.51 -10.60 34.61
C CYS A 434 4.76 -10.28 33.79
N GLY A 435 5.69 -9.48 34.32
CA GLY A 435 6.88 -9.05 33.60
C GLY A 435 6.65 -7.92 32.60
N HIS A 436 5.48 -7.26 32.62
CA HIS A 436 5.21 -6.09 31.78
C HIS A 436 6.24 -4.98 32.01
N GLU A 437 6.92 -4.54 30.96
CA GLU A 437 7.83 -3.40 30.98
C GLU A 437 7.07 -2.11 30.67
N TYR A 438 6.93 -1.22 31.67
CA TYR A 438 6.34 0.08 31.42
C TYR A 438 7.24 0.89 30.50
N ASN A 439 6.71 1.27 29.34
CA ASN A 439 7.41 2.08 28.36
C ASN A 439 6.86 3.52 28.33
N PRO A 440 7.60 4.50 28.88
CA PRO A 440 7.20 5.90 28.85
C PRO A 440 6.92 6.41 27.44
N ASP A 441 7.59 5.91 26.40
CA ASP A 441 7.42 6.39 25.02
C ASP A 441 6.06 5.99 24.41
N LEU A 442 5.43 4.94 24.93
CA LEU A 442 4.12 4.48 24.49
C LEU A 442 2.99 5.03 25.36
N GLY A 443 3.26 5.28 26.65
CA GLY A 443 2.21 5.52 27.62
C GLY A 443 1.36 4.27 27.84
N ASP A 444 0.11 4.47 28.23
CA ASP A 444 -0.91 3.43 28.39
C ASP A 444 -2.25 4.02 27.95
N GLU A 445 -2.61 3.77 26.69
CA GLU A 445 -3.80 4.35 26.03
C GLU A 445 -5.11 3.86 26.67
N ASP A 446 -5.12 2.64 27.21
CA ASP A 446 -6.29 2.06 27.87
C ASP A 446 -6.58 2.72 29.23
N SER A 447 -5.54 3.30 29.85
CA SER A 447 -5.61 4.04 31.12
C SER A 447 -5.45 5.56 30.96
N ASP A 448 -5.64 6.11 29.75
CA ASP A 448 -5.48 7.54 29.43
C ASP A 448 -4.09 8.15 29.77
N ILE A 449 -3.05 7.32 29.85
CA ILE A 449 -1.68 7.75 30.13
C ILE A 449 -0.99 8.14 28.83
N LYS A 450 -0.66 9.43 28.71
CA LYS A 450 -0.03 9.96 27.50
C LYS A 450 1.39 9.43 27.28
N PRO A 451 1.80 9.23 26.02
CA PRO A 451 3.21 9.06 25.65
C PRO A 451 4.08 10.17 26.25
N GLY A 452 5.18 9.78 26.88
CA GLY A 452 6.13 10.64 27.60
C GLY A 452 5.95 10.66 29.12
N THR A 453 4.88 10.06 29.66
CA THR A 453 4.63 10.00 31.11
C THR A 453 5.65 9.08 31.78
N ARG A 454 6.38 9.54 32.80
CA ARG A 454 7.35 8.68 33.51
C ARG A 454 6.61 7.75 34.47
N PHE A 455 7.17 6.58 34.75
CA PHE A 455 6.57 5.62 35.70
C PHE A 455 6.24 6.25 37.06
N LYS A 456 7.11 7.16 37.53
CA LYS A 456 6.94 7.89 38.80
C LYS A 456 5.69 8.76 38.80
N ASP A 457 5.36 9.32 37.64
CA ASP A 457 4.29 10.29 37.43
C ASP A 457 2.94 9.63 37.09
N LEU A 458 2.89 8.29 37.04
CA LEU A 458 1.63 7.55 36.88
C LEU A 458 0.70 7.80 38.08
N PRO A 459 -0.63 7.81 37.89
CA PRO A 459 -1.59 7.82 38.99
C PRO A 459 -1.35 6.68 40.00
N GLU A 460 -1.70 6.87 41.27
CA GLU A 460 -1.54 5.82 42.30
C GLU A 460 -2.47 4.62 42.08
N ASP A 461 -3.62 4.86 41.46
CA ASP A 461 -4.64 3.88 41.08
C ASP A 461 -4.38 3.23 39.71
N TRP A 462 -3.28 3.61 39.03
CA TRP A 462 -2.89 2.96 37.78
C TRP A 462 -2.51 1.49 38.02
N THR A 463 -3.05 0.60 37.19
CA THR A 463 -2.80 -0.84 37.23
C THR A 463 -2.08 -1.31 35.99
N CYS A 464 -1.31 -2.38 36.11
CA CYS A 464 -0.65 -3.05 35.00
C CYS A 464 -1.67 -3.42 33.92
N PRO A 465 -1.49 -2.99 32.65
CA PRO A 465 -2.44 -3.29 31.59
C PRO A 465 -2.52 -4.79 31.27
N ASP A 466 -1.45 -5.54 31.49
CA ASP A 466 -1.41 -6.96 31.16
C ASP A 466 -2.07 -7.88 32.22
N CYS A 467 -2.01 -7.52 33.52
CA CYS A 467 -2.47 -8.41 34.60
C CYS A 467 -3.31 -7.73 35.69
N GLY A 468 -3.49 -6.41 35.64
CA GLY A 468 -4.26 -5.65 36.63
C GLY A 468 -3.53 -5.43 37.97
N ASP A 469 -2.27 -5.83 38.12
CA ASP A 469 -1.52 -5.59 39.35
C ASP A 469 -1.35 -4.09 39.62
N PRO A 470 -1.43 -3.65 40.89
CA PRO A 470 -1.28 -2.23 41.23
C PRO A 470 0.12 -1.71 40.87
N LYS A 471 0.25 -0.40 40.64
CA LYS A 471 1.54 0.30 40.40
C LYS A 471 2.64 -0.08 41.40
N SER A 472 2.28 -0.35 42.66
CA SER A 472 3.21 -0.79 43.71
C SER A 472 3.89 -2.14 43.42
N GLY A 473 3.33 -2.95 42.52
CA GLY A 473 3.89 -4.22 42.08
C GLY A 473 5.02 -4.10 41.05
N TYR A 474 5.37 -2.90 40.59
CA TYR A 474 6.48 -2.70 39.67
C TYR A 474 7.81 -2.47 40.40
N ILE A 475 8.86 -3.10 39.88
CA ILE A 475 10.24 -2.95 40.34
C ILE A 475 11.09 -2.21 39.31
N ASP A 476 12.05 -1.43 39.77
CA ASP A 476 13.07 -0.81 38.91
C ASP A 476 14.14 -1.87 38.61
N ALA A 477 14.16 -2.41 37.39
CA ALA A 477 15.00 -3.54 37.01
C ALA A 477 16.51 -3.23 36.98
N LYS A 478 16.93 -2.00 37.31
CA LYS A 478 18.34 -1.60 37.46
C LYS A 478 18.74 -1.21 38.88
N LYS A 479 17.86 -1.37 39.87
CA LYS A 479 18.20 -1.36 41.30
C LYS A 479 18.24 -2.78 41.82
#